data_AF-A0A6N0P0T6-F1
#
_entry.id   AF-A0A6N0P0T6-F1
#
_cell.length_a   1.000
_cell.length_b   1.000
_cell.length_c   1.000
_cell.angle_alpha   90.00
_cell.angle_beta   90.00
_cell.angle_gamma   90.00
#
_symmetry.space_group_name_H-M   'P 1'
#
loop_
_entity.id
_entity.type
_entity.pdbx_description
1 polymer ?
#
loop_
_entity_poly.entity_id
_entity_poly.type
_entity_poly.pdbx_seq_one_letter_code
_entity_poly.pdbx_strand_id
1 'polypeptide(L)'
;MPPITLSPLEKLSYCDTRECIQKVVDEYLKLFASGRGNFSLFREEYMATDEKMVANSYLFTEALLHRISEAEIDPSIIIEDLKSRLGNNHPVVLFLKQFMNEWTF
;
A
#
# COMPACT_ATOMS: atom_id res chain seq x y z
N MET A 1 16.61 22.46 -5.05
CA MET A 1 15.93 21.57 -4.09
C MET A 1 16.29 20.13 -4.44
N PRO A 2 16.58 19.25 -3.48
CA PRO A 2 16.71 17.82 -3.76
C PRO A 2 15.35 17.27 -4.23
N PRO A 3 15.32 16.24 -5.09
CA PRO A 3 14.07 15.63 -5.51
C PRO A 3 13.39 15.04 -4.27
N ILE A 4 12.17 15.50 -3.98
CA ILE A 4 11.31 14.87 -2.98
C ILE A 4 10.94 13.51 -3.55
N THR A 5 11.62 12.46 -3.11
CA THR A 5 11.25 11.09 -3.43
C THR A 5 10.01 10.75 -2.62
N LEU A 6 8.84 11.02 -3.20
CA LEU A 6 7.56 10.58 -2.64
C LEU A 6 7.59 9.06 -2.47
N SER A 7 7.19 8.59 -1.29
CA SER A 7 7.01 7.17 -1.06
C SER A 7 5.96 6.61 -2.03
N PRO A 8 6.05 5.35 -2.47
CA PRO A 8 5.05 4.75 -3.37
C PRO A 8 3.62 4.93 -2.85
N LEU A 9 3.45 4.83 -1.54
CA LEU A 9 2.15 4.94 -0.87
C LEU A 9 1.62 6.38 -0.86
N GLU A 10 2.46 7.41 -0.82
CA GLU A 10 2.03 8.80 -1.04
C GLU A 10 1.60 9.03 -2.49
N LYS A 11 2.17 8.30 -3.47
CA LYS A 11 1.74 8.40 -4.88
C LYS A 11 0.31 7.87 -5.07
N LEU A 12 -0.20 7.08 -4.14
CA LEU A 12 -1.53 6.49 -4.22
C LEU A 12 -2.65 7.53 -4.32
N SER A 13 -2.52 8.65 -3.59
CA SER A 13 -3.51 9.74 -3.61
C SER A 13 -3.52 10.50 -4.94
N TYR A 14 -2.43 10.43 -5.70
CA TYR A 14 -2.26 11.07 -7.00
C TYR A 14 -2.60 10.16 -8.18
N CYS A 15 -2.92 8.89 -7.96
CA CYS A 15 -3.29 7.99 -9.05
C CYS A 15 -4.71 8.26 -9.56
N ASP A 16 -4.83 8.41 -10.88
CA ASP A 16 -6.11 8.54 -11.60
C ASP A 16 -6.49 7.30 -12.41
N THR A 17 -5.54 6.36 -12.61
CA THR A 17 -5.75 5.16 -13.43
C THR A 17 -5.31 3.88 -12.72
N ARG A 18 -5.85 2.74 -13.17
CA ARG A 18 -5.48 1.42 -12.63
C ARG A 18 -4.02 1.07 -12.91
N GLU A 19 -3.46 1.49 -14.05
CA GLU A 19 -2.05 1.26 -14.36
C GLU A 19 -1.13 2.02 -13.41
N CYS A 20 -1.54 3.22 -12.96
CA CYS A 20 -0.81 3.96 -11.92
C CYS A 20 -0.74 3.15 -10.62
N ILE A 21 -1.89 2.62 -10.18
CA ILE A 21 -1.99 1.82 -8.95
C ILE A 21 -1.13 0.56 -9.04
N GLN A 22 -1.16 -0.15 -10.17
CA GLN A 22 -0.32 -1.33 -10.40
C GLN A 22 1.18 -1.01 -10.31
N LYS A 23 1.62 0.12 -10.88
CA LYS A 23 3.01 0.58 -10.75
C LYS A 23 3.38 0.85 -9.30
N VAL A 24 2.48 1.46 -8.52
CA VAL A 24 2.70 1.72 -7.10
C VAL A 24 2.84 0.42 -6.30
N VAL A 25 2.04 -0.61 -6.60
CA VAL A 25 2.17 -1.95 -6.02
C VAL A 25 3.52 -2.58 -6.38
N ASP A 26 3.90 -2.55 -7.67
CA ASP A 26 5.16 -3.15 -8.13
C ASP A 26 6.38 -2.41 -7.53
N GLU A 27 6.33 -1.08 -7.39
CA GLU A 27 7.34 -0.29 -6.70
C GLU A 27 7.43 -0.66 -5.22
N TYR A 28 6.29 -0.76 -4.54
CA TYR A 28 6.22 -1.19 -3.14
C TYR A 28 6.87 -2.56 -2.93
N LEU A 29 6.49 -3.56 -3.72
CA LEU A 29 7.02 -4.93 -3.59
C LEU A 29 8.52 -5.01 -3.90
N LYS A 30 9.01 -4.26 -4.89
CA LYS A 30 10.46 -4.18 -5.18
C LYS A 30 11.24 -3.59 -4.01
N LEU A 31 10.69 -2.58 -3.35
CA LEU A 31 11.33 -1.95 -2.21
C LEU A 31 11.28 -2.84 -0.96
N PHE A 32 10.15 -3.52 -0.76
CA PHE A 32 10.00 -4.54 0.27
C PHE A 32 11.06 -5.66 0.10
N ALA A 33 11.17 -6.21 -1.11
CA ALA A 33 12.12 -7.28 -1.43
C ALA A 33 13.60 -6.86 -1.32
N SER A 34 13.92 -5.58 -1.54
CA SER A 34 15.30 -5.10 -1.52
C SER A 34 15.82 -4.72 -0.13
N GLY A 35 14.98 -4.75 0.92
CA GLY A 35 15.37 -4.45 2.31
C GLY A 35 15.90 -3.02 2.54
N ARG A 36 15.97 -2.19 1.49
CA ARG A 36 16.44 -0.80 1.53
C ARG A 36 15.27 0.12 1.76
N GLY A 37 14.79 0.17 3.00
CA GLY A 37 13.60 0.92 3.35
C GLY A 37 13.85 2.11 4.27
N ASN A 38 14.70 3.06 3.88
CA ASN A 38 14.71 4.39 4.52
C ASN A 38 13.54 5.20 3.96
N PHE A 39 12.32 4.75 4.28
CA PHE A 39 11.10 5.47 3.95
C PHE A 39 10.94 6.53 5.03
N SER A 40 11.02 7.79 4.62
CA SER A 40 10.67 8.91 5.49
C SER A 40 9.30 8.60 6.09
N LEU A 41 9.27 8.52 7.43
CA LEU A 41 8.06 8.41 8.23
C LEU A 41 7.01 9.35 7.65
N PHE A 42 5.83 8.80 7.39
CA PHE A 42 4.67 9.57 6.99
C PHE A 42 4.56 10.78 7.92
N ARG A 43 4.67 11.97 7.35
CA ARG A 43 4.29 13.17 8.07
C ARG A 43 2.80 12.98 8.37
N GLU A 44 2.41 13.04 9.63
CA GLU A 44 1.02 13.06 10.09
C GLU A 44 0.28 14.32 9.60
N GLU A 45 0.39 14.65 8.32
CA GLU A 45 -0.55 15.53 7.66
C GLU A 45 -1.77 14.68 7.40
N TYR A 46 -2.75 14.83 8.30
CA TYR A 46 -4.15 14.45 8.15
C TYR A 46 -4.52 14.30 6.67
N MET A 47 -4.42 13.08 6.15
CA MET A 47 -4.96 12.79 4.83
C MET A 47 -6.45 12.96 4.98
N ALA A 48 -6.99 14.05 4.43
CA ALA A 48 -8.41 14.17 4.22
C ALA A 48 -8.84 12.88 3.50
N THR A 49 -9.67 12.08 4.16
CA THR A 49 -10.14 10.78 3.67
C THR A 49 -11.11 11.04 2.52
N ASP A 50 -10.56 11.44 1.38
CA ASP A 50 -11.30 11.70 0.15
C ASP A 50 -11.82 10.36 -0.41
N GLU A 51 -13.00 10.35 -1.02
CA GLU A 51 -13.61 9.15 -1.62
C GLU A 51 -12.65 8.49 -2.62
N LYS A 52 -11.87 9.32 -3.33
CA LYS A 52 -10.82 8.87 -4.25
C LYS A 52 -9.72 8.08 -3.53
N MET A 53 -9.28 8.54 -2.36
CA MET A 53 -8.24 7.86 -1.59
C MET A 53 -8.72 6.50 -1.09
N VAL A 54 -9.99 6.40 -0.70
CA VAL A 54 -10.62 5.12 -0.31
C VAL A 54 -10.69 4.17 -1.50
N ALA A 55 -11.18 4.64 -2.66
CA ALA A 55 -11.27 3.83 -3.87
C ALA A 55 -9.89 3.34 -4.36
N ASN A 56 -8.89 4.22 -4.37
CA ASN A 56 -7.53 3.85 -4.74
C ASN A 56 -6.91 2.87 -3.76
N SER A 57 -7.20 3.01 -2.46
CA SER A 57 -6.75 2.07 -1.44
C SER A 57 -7.35 0.69 -1.62
N TYR A 58 -8.62 0.60 -2.02
CA TYR A 58 -9.26 -0.68 -2.35
C TYR A 58 -8.59 -1.35 -3.55
N LEU A 59 -8.43 -0.61 -4.65
CA LEU A 59 -7.78 -1.11 -5.87
C LEU A 59 -6.32 -1.50 -5.64
N PHE A 60 -5.62 -0.75 -4.79
CA PHE A 60 -4.26 -1.08 -4.37
C PHE A 60 -4.23 -2.40 -3.62
N THR A 61 -5.12 -2.59 -2.65
CA THR A 61 -5.19 -3.82 -1.87
C THR A 61 -5.50 -5.03 -2.76
N GLU A 62 -6.46 -4.92 -3.69
CA GLU A 62 -6.79 -5.98 -4.64
C GLU A 62 -5.56 -6.36 -5.51
N ALA A 63 -4.92 -5.36 -6.12
CA ALA A 63 -3.73 -5.58 -6.95
C ALA A 63 -2.55 -6.15 -6.14
N LEU A 64 -2.37 -5.69 -4.90
CA LEU A 64 -1.35 -6.17 -3.99
C LEU A 64 -1.56 -7.64 -3.64
N LEU A 65 -2.79 -8.05 -3.29
CA LEU A 65 -3.12 -9.44 -2.98
C LEU A 65 -2.88 -10.36 -4.18
N HIS A 66 -3.26 -9.93 -5.38
CA HIS A 66 -2.99 -10.67 -6.61
C HIS A 66 -1.48 -10.90 -6.79
N ARG A 67 -0.68 -9.83 -6.65
CA ARG A 67 0.78 -9.90 -6.79
C ARG A 67 1.45 -10.77 -5.73
N ILE A 68 1.00 -10.67 -4.48
CA ILE A 68 1.50 -11.48 -3.37
C ILE A 68 1.20 -12.97 -3.63
N SER A 69 0.00 -13.28 -4.13
CA SER A 69 -0.37 -14.64 -4.51
C SER A 69 0.46 -15.18 -5.67
N GLU A 70 0.72 -14.36 -6.70
CA GLU A 70 1.59 -14.75 -7.84
C GLU A 70 3.04 -14.98 -7.40
N ALA A 71 3.52 -14.19 -6.45
CA ALA A 71 4.90 -14.23 -5.96
C ALA A 71 5.12 -15.18 -4.77
N GLU A 72 4.07 -15.91 -4.34
CA GLU A 72 4.10 -16.80 -3.17
C GLU A 72 4.62 -16.13 -1.89
N ILE A 73 4.33 -14.83 -1.73
CA ILE A 73 4.71 -14.05 -0.55
C ILE A 73 3.68 -14.31 0.55
N ASP A 74 4.13 -14.48 1.81
CA ASP A 74 3.21 -14.57 2.96
C ASP A 74 2.49 -13.22 3.17
N PRO A 75 1.15 -13.16 3.03
CA PRO A 75 0.37 -11.94 3.22
C PRO A 75 0.54 -11.33 4.61
N SER A 76 0.81 -12.16 5.63
CA SER A 76 0.95 -11.74 7.03
C SER A 76 2.10 -10.75 7.21
N ILE A 77 3.24 -11.01 6.55
CA ILE A 77 4.45 -10.19 6.64
C ILE A 77 4.23 -8.83 5.97
N ILE A 78 3.54 -8.82 4.82
CA ILE A 78 3.18 -7.58 4.12
C ILE A 78 2.24 -6.72 4.96
N ILE A 79 1.29 -7.35 5.66
CA ILE A 79 0.35 -6.63 6.51
C ILE A 79 1.05 -6.01 7.72
N GLU A 80 1.99 -6.72 8.35
CA GLU A 80 2.78 -6.15 9.44
C GLU A 80 3.61 -4.95 8.96
N ASP A 81 4.25 -5.06 7.80
CA ASP A 81 4.99 -3.97 7.18
C ASP A 81 4.08 -2.76 6.89
N LEU A 82 2.94 -2.98 6.23
CA LEU A 82 1.98 -1.91 5.92
C LEU A 82 1.35 -1.31 7.17
N LYS A 83 1.03 -2.11 8.20
CA LYS A 83 0.57 -1.60 9.51
C LYS A 83 1.61 -0.70 10.15
N SER A 84 2.87 -1.14 10.15
CA SER A 84 3.97 -0.35 10.73
C SER A 84 4.24 0.93 9.96
N ARG A 85 3.97 0.96 8.65
CA ARG A 85 4.22 2.13 7.79
C ARG A 85 3.04 3.10 7.75
N LEU A 86 1.83 2.61 7.54
CA LEU A 86 0.63 3.41 7.29
C LEU A 86 -0.20 3.66 8.56
N GLY A 87 0.03 2.89 9.61
CA GLY A 87 -0.80 2.88 10.80
C GLY A 87 -2.05 2.00 10.66
N ASN A 88 -2.63 1.66 11.80
CA ASN A 88 -3.71 0.67 11.89
C ASN A 88 -5.04 1.08 11.24
N ASN A 89 -5.24 2.38 11.02
CA ASN A 89 -6.49 2.97 10.54
C ASN A 89 -6.43 3.39 9.07
N HIS A 90 -5.33 3.14 8.38
CA HIS A 90 -5.23 3.48 6.96
C HIS A 90 -6.15 2.58 6.13
N PRO A 91 -6.88 3.09 5.11
CA PRO A 91 -7.82 2.31 4.33
C PRO A 91 -7.21 1.03 3.73
N VAL A 92 -5.99 1.08 3.19
CA VAL A 92 -5.25 -0.11 2.73
C VAL A 92 -5.14 -1.19 3.80
N VAL A 93 -4.78 -0.82 5.03
CA VAL A 93 -4.62 -1.77 6.15
C VAL A 93 -5.97 -2.34 6.59
N LEU A 94 -7.02 -1.52 6.60
CA LEU A 94 -8.37 -1.95 6.92
C LEU A 94 -8.90 -2.95 5.88
N PHE A 95 -8.74 -2.64 4.59
CA PHE A 95 -9.13 -3.53 3.51
C PHE A 95 -8.34 -4.84 3.55
N LEU A 96 -7.02 -4.81 3.73
CA LEU A 96 -6.21 -6.02 3.83
C LEU A 96 -6.67 -6.94 4.98
N LYS A 97 -6.99 -6.37 6.15
CA LYS A 97 -7.55 -7.13 7.27
C LYS A 97 -8.89 -7.75 6.92
N GLN A 98 -9.77 -7.00 6.24
CA GLN A 98 -11.07 -7.50 5.82
C GLN A 98 -10.93 -8.68 4.85
N PHE A 99 -10.11 -8.52 3.79
CA PHE A 99 -9.87 -9.58 2.81
C PHE A 99 -9.25 -10.83 3.44
N MET A 100 -8.33 -10.68 4.39
CA MET A 100 -7.77 -11.83 5.11
C MET A 100 -8.80 -12.56 5.96
N ASN A 101 -9.67 -11.83 6.66
CA ASN A 101 -10.74 -12.46 7.45
C ASN A 101 -11.70 -13.25 6.54
N GLU A 102 -11.97 -12.73 5.33
CA GLU A 102 -12.80 -13.40 4.32
C GLU A 102 -12.08 -14.59 3.66
N TRP A 103 -10.74 -14.58 3.57
CA TRP A 103 -9.93 -15.66 2.99
C TRP A 103 -9.85 -16.93 3.87
N THR A 104 -10.12 -16.84 5.17
CA THR A 104 -10.15 -17.98 6.10
C THR A 104 -11.49 -18.74 6.11
N PHE A 105 -11.90 -19.27 4.95
CA PHE A 105 -13.02 -20.22 4.83
C PHE A 105 -12.64 -21.47 4.02
#